data_AF-A0A1H2KVZ7-F1
#
_entry.id   AF-A0A1H2KVZ7-F1
#
_cell.length_a   1.000
_cell.length_b   1.000
_cell.length_c   1.000
_cell.angle_alpha   90.00
_cell.angle_beta   90.00
_cell.angle_gamma   90.00
#
_symmetry.space_group_name_H-M   'P 1'
#
loop_
_entity.id
_entity.type
_entity.pdbx_description
1 polymer ?
#
loop_
_entity_poly.entity_id
_entity_poly.type
_entity_poly.pdbx_seq_one_letter_code
_entity_poly.pdbx_strand_id
1 'polypeptide(L)'
;MTTDSTTHRNRKPPLGVTPTDSTPRWLVAVARCDRALSSWFIGAGFFFAPILLILDPWPSAVAVAWIAISLSGLWLGLLGAFMAAGLARVLRAGEVIPDEFWIGLLDYRQP
;
A
#
# COMPACT_ATOMS: atom_id res chain seq x y z
N MET A 1 -5.86 30.81 -45.05
CA MET A 1 -5.33 29.51 -45.49
C MET A 1 -3.86 29.44 -45.06
N THR A 2 -3.40 28.27 -44.60
CA THR A 2 -2.07 27.88 -44.03
C THR A 2 -1.84 28.25 -42.56
N THR A 3 -2.43 27.51 -41.61
CA THR A 3 -1.96 26.25 -40.96
C THR A 3 -0.88 26.49 -39.91
N ASP A 4 -1.37 26.77 -38.70
CA ASP A 4 -0.62 26.71 -37.45
C ASP A 4 -0.11 25.29 -37.25
N SER A 5 1.20 25.09 -37.44
CA SER A 5 1.86 23.80 -37.24
C SER A 5 2.12 23.64 -35.75
N THR A 6 1.06 23.38 -34.97
CA THR A 6 1.16 23.03 -33.56
C THR A 6 1.84 21.67 -33.49
N THR A 7 3.17 21.73 -33.39
CA THR A 7 4.03 20.60 -33.04
C THR A 7 3.48 20.02 -31.76
N HIS A 8 2.73 18.91 -31.89
CA HIS A 8 2.28 18.07 -30.79
C HIS A 8 3.54 17.40 -30.24
N ARG A 9 4.26 18.20 -29.45
CA ARG A 9 5.50 17.83 -28.79
C ARG A 9 5.12 16.69 -27.86
N ASN A 10 5.53 15.51 -28.28
CA ASN A 10 5.46 14.23 -27.60
C ASN A 10 6.07 14.38 -26.20
N ARG A 11 5.28 14.92 -25.27
CA ARG A 11 5.65 15.09 -23.88
C ARG A 11 5.36 13.75 -23.25
N LYS A 12 6.38 12.90 -23.18
CA LYS A 12 6.39 11.83 -22.18
C LYS A 12 5.87 12.45 -20.87
N PRO A 13 4.83 11.88 -20.24
CA PRO A 13 4.42 12.37 -18.93
C PRO A 13 5.66 12.37 -18.04
N PRO A 14 5.89 13.43 -17.25
CA PRO A 14 7.06 13.51 -16.38
C PRO A 14 7.07 12.25 -15.53
N LEU A 15 8.08 11.41 -15.77
CA LEU A 15 8.39 10.27 -14.92
C LEU A 15 8.74 10.86 -13.55
N GLY A 16 7.78 10.75 -12.63
CA GLY A 16 7.85 11.37 -11.31
C GLY A 16 6.92 12.56 -11.19
N VAL A 17 5.63 12.29 -10.92
CA VAL A 17 4.93 13.15 -9.97
C VAL A 17 5.70 13.04 -8.67
N THR A 18 6.58 14.00 -8.41
CA THR A 18 7.03 14.28 -7.04
C THR A 18 5.77 14.46 -6.21
N PRO A 19 5.63 13.73 -5.08
CA PRO A 19 4.54 13.96 -4.15
C PRO A 19 4.44 15.47 -3.92
N THR A 20 3.25 16.06 -4.11
CA THR A 20 3.00 17.42 -3.65
C THR A 20 3.41 17.52 -2.18
N ASP A 21 3.88 18.68 -1.72
CA ASP A 21 4.32 18.91 -0.31
C ASP A 21 3.27 18.43 0.72
N SER A 22 2.00 18.32 0.30
CA SER A 22 0.85 17.82 1.06
C SER A 22 0.83 16.31 1.30
N THR A 23 1.48 15.49 0.45
CA THR A 23 1.49 14.02 0.60
C THR A 23 2.60 13.60 1.56
N PRO A 24 2.27 13.17 2.79
CA PRO A 24 3.29 12.87 3.77
C PRO A 24 4.11 11.66 3.30
N ARG A 25 5.43 11.81 3.16
CA ARG A 25 6.33 10.72 2.72
C ARG A 25 6.22 9.45 3.57
N TRP A 26 5.79 9.58 4.83
CA TRP A 26 5.52 8.45 5.73
C TRP A 26 4.31 7.61 5.30
N LEU A 27 3.33 8.20 4.61
CA LEU A 27 2.12 7.53 4.12
C LEU A 27 2.46 6.56 2.98
N VAL A 28 3.39 6.95 2.11
CA VAL A 28 3.94 6.07 1.06
C VAL A 28 4.71 4.90 1.68
N ALA A 29 5.50 5.15 2.74
CA ALA A 29 6.20 4.09 3.46
C ALA A 29 5.23 3.11 4.14
N VAL A 30 4.15 3.64 4.76
CA VAL A 30 3.07 2.85 5.36
C VAL A 30 2.35 2.01 4.31
N ALA A 31 1.97 2.58 3.16
CA ALA A 31 1.29 1.84 2.09
C ALA A 31 2.17 0.74 1.47
N ARG A 32 3.48 0.99 1.32
CA ARG A 32 4.43 -0.02 0.85
C ARG A 32 4.59 -1.15 1.87
N CYS A 33 4.70 -0.81 3.15
CA CYS A 33 4.77 -1.79 4.24
C CYS A 33 3.48 -2.59 4.33
N ASP A 34 2.31 -1.95 4.30
CA ASP A 34 0.99 -2.59 4.35
C ASP A 34 0.83 -3.64 3.24
N ARG A 35 1.20 -3.29 2.00
CA ARG A 35 1.14 -4.23 0.87
C ARG A 35 2.08 -5.42 1.05
N ALA A 36 3.31 -5.17 1.50
CA ALA A 36 4.31 -6.22 1.69
C ALA A 36 3.98 -7.14 2.87
N LEU A 37 3.52 -6.56 3.98
CA LEU A 37 3.13 -7.31 5.17
C LEU A 37 1.82 -8.07 4.93
N SER A 38 0.87 -7.48 4.21
CA SER A 38 -0.38 -8.15 3.85
C SER A 38 -0.12 -9.33 2.93
N SER A 39 0.65 -9.17 1.85
CA SER A 39 0.93 -10.30 0.94
C SER A 39 1.65 -11.44 1.67
N TRP A 40 2.56 -11.12 2.58
CA TRP A 40 3.21 -12.10 3.45
C TRP A 40 2.22 -12.76 4.42
N PHE A 41 1.31 -12.00 5.03
CA PHE A 41 0.32 -12.49 5.98
C PHE A 41 -0.69 -13.46 5.34
N ILE A 42 -1.16 -13.16 4.12
CA ILE A 42 -2.01 -14.10 3.36
C ILE A 42 -1.23 -15.40 3.10
N GLY A 43 0.03 -15.30 2.65
CA GLY A 43 0.87 -16.47 2.40
C GLY A 43 1.09 -17.30 3.67
N ALA A 44 1.50 -16.64 4.77
CA ALA A 44 1.70 -17.28 6.06
C ALA A 44 0.42 -17.93 6.60
N GLY A 45 -0.73 -17.25 6.46
CA GLY A 45 -2.05 -17.76 6.86
C GLY A 45 -2.47 -19.01 6.09
N PHE A 46 -2.21 -19.06 4.78
CA PHE A 46 -2.51 -20.24 3.97
C PHE A 46 -1.74 -21.48 4.43
N PHE A 47 -0.46 -21.32 4.77
CA PHE A 47 0.37 -22.41 5.29
C PHE A 47 0.22 -22.63 6.80
N PHE A 48 -0.50 -21.77 7.51
CA PHE A 48 -0.58 -21.81 8.98
C PHE A 48 -1.21 -23.10 9.49
N ALA A 49 -2.33 -23.53 8.91
CA ALA A 49 -3.01 -24.77 9.30
C ALA A 49 -2.17 -26.04 9.11
N PRO A 50 -1.56 -26.31 7.93
CA PRO A 50 -0.68 -27.47 7.78
C PRO A 50 0.57 -27.39 8.65
N ILE A 51 1.13 -26.19 8.89
CA ILE A 51 2.25 -26.01 9.82
C ILE A 51 1.82 -26.36 11.25
N LEU A 52 0.66 -25.90 11.71
CA LEU A 52 0.15 -26.24 13.04
C LEU A 52 -0.05 -27.74 13.21
N LEU A 53 -0.51 -28.45 12.18
CA LEU A 53 -0.66 -29.91 12.19
C LEU A 53 0.67 -30.64 12.42
N ILE A 54 1.77 -30.10 11.89
CA ILE A 54 3.13 -30.63 12.10
C ILE A 54 3.65 -30.25 13.50
N LEU A 55 3.29 -29.06 13.99
CA LEU A 55 3.73 -28.51 15.27
C LEU A 55 2.91 -29.01 16.47
N ASP A 56 1.74 -29.59 16.25
CA ASP A 56 0.81 -30.13 17.26
C ASP A 56 1.49 -30.94 18.40
N PRO A 57 2.47 -31.84 18.15
CA PRO A 57 3.17 -32.54 19.23
C PRO A 57 4.02 -31.65 20.16
N TRP A 58 4.28 -30.39 19.81
CA TRP A 58 5.04 -29.43 20.61
C TRP A 58 4.19 -28.19 20.97
N PRO A 59 3.56 -28.19 22.16
CA PRO A 59 2.70 -27.10 22.61
C PRO A 59 3.40 -25.72 22.62
N SER A 60 4.71 -25.69 22.92
CA SER A 60 5.51 -24.46 22.90
C SER A 60 5.67 -23.91 21.48
N ALA A 61 5.84 -24.75 20.47
CA ALA A 61 5.96 -24.32 19.08
C ALA A 61 4.63 -23.74 18.56
N VAL A 62 3.51 -24.37 18.92
CA VAL A 62 2.16 -23.87 18.62
C VAL A 62 1.94 -22.49 19.26
N ALA A 63 2.33 -22.31 20.53
CA ALA A 63 2.22 -21.00 21.20
C ALA A 63 3.03 -19.91 20.49
N VAL A 64 4.26 -20.22 20.04
CA VAL A 64 5.09 -19.28 19.28
C VAL A 64 4.42 -18.92 17.94
N ALA A 65 3.83 -19.89 17.25
CA ALA A 65 3.09 -19.65 16.00
C ALA A 65 1.91 -18.70 16.21
N TRP A 66 1.15 -18.89 17.29
CA TRP A 66 0.05 -18.00 17.68
C TRP A 66 0.53 -16.58 18.02
N ILE A 67 1.61 -16.44 18.79
CA ILE A 67 2.18 -15.12 19.10
C ILE A 67 2.63 -14.42 17.82
N ALA A 68 3.29 -15.14 16.91
CA ALA A 68 3.77 -14.58 15.65
C ALA A 68 2.62 -14.06 14.77
N ILE A 69 1.53 -14.81 14.64
CA ILE A 69 0.37 -14.40 13.84
C ILE A 69 -0.40 -13.25 14.49
N SER A 70 -0.56 -13.27 15.81
CA SER A 70 -1.20 -12.17 16.55
C SER A 70 -0.38 -10.87 16.46
N LEU A 71 0.94 -10.95 16.61
CA LEU A 71 1.83 -9.79 16.47
C LEU A 71 1.80 -9.23 15.05
N SER A 72 1.80 -10.10 14.05
CA SER A 72 1.66 -9.70 12.64
C SER A 72 0.32 -9.01 12.38
N GLY A 73 -0.78 -9.57 12.89
CA GLY A 73 -2.12 -8.98 12.81
C GLY A 73 -2.23 -7.63 13.53
N LEU A 74 -1.61 -7.51 14.70
CA LEU A 74 -1.54 -6.24 15.44
C LEU A 74 -0.80 -5.17 14.64
N TRP A 75 0.33 -5.53 14.01
CA TRP A 75 1.11 -4.62 13.19
C TRP A 75 0.33 -4.17 11.94
N LEU A 76 -0.37 -5.09 11.29
CA LEU A 76 -1.31 -4.80 10.19
C LEU A 76 -2.42 -3.83 10.62
N GLY A 77 -3.04 -4.07 11.77
CA GLY A 77 -4.05 -3.17 12.33
C GLY A 77 -3.52 -1.76 12.58
N LEU A 78 -2.28 -1.66 13.09
CA LEU A 78 -1.62 -0.38 13.33
C LEU A 78 -1.34 0.37 12.01
N LEU A 79 -0.82 -0.34 10.99
CA LEU A 79 -0.61 0.20 9.64
C LEU A 79 -1.92 0.67 8.99
N GLY A 80 -3.00 -0.10 9.12
CA GLY A 80 -4.33 0.29 8.64
C GLY A 80 -4.86 1.55 9.31
N ALA A 81 -4.67 1.69 10.64
CA ALA A 81 -5.03 2.91 11.37
C ALA A 81 -4.23 4.13 10.87
N PHE A 82 -2.95 3.96 10.59
CA PHE A 82 -2.11 5.00 9.99
C PHE A 82 -2.58 5.43 8.59
N MET A 83 -3.02 4.49 7.76
CA MET A 83 -3.58 4.77 6.44
C MET A 83 -4.90 5.56 6.55
N ALA A 84 -5.80 5.13 7.44
CA ALA A 84 -7.05 5.85 7.73
C ALA A 84 -6.81 7.28 8.25
N ALA A 85 -5.84 7.46 9.15
CA ALA A 85 -5.46 8.77 9.66
C ALA A 85 -4.88 9.68 8.57
N GLY A 86 -4.10 9.12 7.64
CA GLY A 86 -3.59 9.82 6.47
C GLY A 86 -4.72 10.34 5.57
N LEU A 87 -5.68 9.47 5.24
CA LEU A 87 -6.87 9.85 4.46
C LEU A 87 -7.72 10.91 5.17
N ALA A 88 -7.96 10.74 6.47
CA ALA A 88 -8.72 11.71 7.27
C ALA A 88 -8.06 13.10 7.27
N ARG A 89 -6.72 13.16 7.26
CA ARG A 89 -5.97 14.42 7.20
C ARG A 89 -6.07 15.09 5.82
N VAL A 90 -6.05 14.32 4.74
CA VAL A 90 -6.24 14.82 3.36
C VAL A 90 -7.66 15.37 3.19
N LEU A 91 -8.68 14.62 3.63
CA LEU A 91 -10.07 15.08 3.59
C LEU A 91 -10.28 16.34 4.44
N ARG A 92 -9.61 16.44 5.59
CA ARG A 92 -9.65 17.64 6.46
C ARG A 92 -8.97 18.86 5.84
N ALA A 93 -7.96 18.66 4.99
CA ALA A 93 -7.26 19.76 4.32
C ALA A 93 -8.09 20.40 3.19
N GLY A 94 -9.20 19.76 2.77
CA GLY A 94 -10.06 20.26 1.70
C GLY A 94 -9.39 20.23 0.32
N GLU A 95 -8.25 19.55 0.16
CA GLU A 95 -7.62 19.33 -1.14
C GLU A 95 -8.47 18.33 -1.94
N VAL A 96 -8.92 18.76 -3.12
CA VAL A 96 -9.49 17.86 -4.12
C VAL A 96 -8.34 16.99 -4.62
N ILE A 97 -8.37 15.70 -4.29
CA ILE A 97 -7.38 14.72 -4.74
C ILE A 97 -7.46 14.66 -6.28
N PRO A 98 -6.40 15.03 -7.02
CA PRO A 98 -6.39 15.00 -8.48
C PRO A 98 -6.58 13.55 -8.99
N ASP A 99 -7.36 13.34 -10.04
CA ASP A 99 -7.64 12.01 -10.64
C ASP A 99 -6.35 11.28 -11.11
N GLU A 100 -5.32 12.05 -11.39
CA GLU A 100 -3.98 11.69 -11.82
C GLU A 100 -3.20 11.02 -10.69
N PHE A 101 -3.50 11.38 -9.43
CA PHE A 101 -2.97 10.72 -8.25
C PHE A 101 -3.57 9.31 -8.08
N TRP A 102 -4.88 9.15 -8.31
CA TRP A 102 -5.54 7.84 -8.25
C TRP A 102 -5.00 6.87 -9.31
N ILE A 103 -4.77 7.35 -10.53
CA ILE A 103 -4.20 6.55 -11.62
C ILE A 103 -2.75 6.15 -11.32
N GLY A 104 -1.95 7.07 -10.77
CA GLY A 104 -0.57 6.80 -10.37
C GLY A 104 -0.44 5.85 -9.17
N LEU A 105 -1.38 5.89 -8.22
CA LEU A 105 -1.40 5.01 -7.06
C LEU A 105 -1.82 3.58 -7.42
N LEU A 106 -2.74 3.44 -8.37
CA LEU A 106 -3.27 2.15 -8.82
C LEU A 106 -2.39 1.46 -9.87
N ASP A 107 -1.33 2.12 -10.37
CA ASP A 107 -0.45 1.63 -11.44
C ASP A 107 -1.28 1.01 -12.58
N TYR A 108 -2.34 1.72 -12.99
CA TYR A 108 -3.14 1.32 -14.13
C TYR A 108 -2.23 1.50 -15.35
N ARG A 109 -1.51 0.43 -15.71
CA ARG A 109 -0.74 0.35 -16.94
C ARG A 109 -1.72 0.67 -18.07
N GLN A 110 -1.65 1.89 -18.59
CA GLN A 110 -2.40 2.26 -19.79
C GLN A 110 -1.99 1.27 -20.89
N PRO A 111 -2.95 0.62 -21.58
CA PRO A 111 -2.66 -0.20 -22.75
C PRO A 111 -2.03 0.62 -23.88
#